data_AF-A0A815BTZ5-F1
#
_entry.id   AF-A0A815BTZ5-F1
#
_cell.length_a   1.000
_cell.length_b   1.000
_cell.length_c   1.000
_cell.angle_alpha   90.00
_cell.angle_beta   90.00
_cell.angle_gamma   90.00
#
_symmetry.space_group_name_H-M   'P 1'
#
loop_
_entity.id
_entity.type
_entity.pdbx_description
1 polymer ?
#
loop_
_entity_poly.entity_id
_entity_poly.type
_entity_poly.pdbx_seq_one_letter_code
_entity_poly.pdbx_strand_id
1 'polypeptide(L)'
;MYVQSKEIPYDTIVCFGDSNSDTGNVYKLTHSNWPTDPPYDKGISNLINYAYGSATTDNNLVRGYIAFNLTVPGINCDRTIYIIWAGENDYQFNLALSPSVVVKSLINGINDLIQIGAKHFLIVNQPPLRAYPANQALNILDYLKKLTLKHNHNLSNSIQLLQTNYSNISIKLFDVYSLITNILINPSVYGITSTKTCWNILDNTVIQLCSTPDTYLYIDGIHFTTRIHQLIADNARKLLIQSKEIPHDTIVCFGDSNSDTGNVYKLTGSKWPIDPPYYKGRFSNGKVWIEKLGISNLMNYAYGGATTDNNLVQGFRASQVIVPGVRQQIAIYKNTIDLRKINFHRTIYIIWVGENDYQLNLALSPSAVVKSLINGINDLIEIGAKHFLIVNQSPLQAYPANQALNIPDYLKKLTLKHNHNLSNSIRLLQLIFPKISFKLFDVYSLITNILINPSTYGINSTTNCWSTPNYTVVHVCSTPDTCLFIDEYHFTTRIHQLIADNARELLVQSKGTIKFHHSIFSV
;
A
#
# COMPACT_ATOMS: atom_id res chain seq x y z
N MET A 1 3.85 31.36 0.48
CA MET A 1 2.95 31.22 1.65
C MET A 1 3.04 29.78 2.13
N TYR A 2 3.64 29.55 3.30
CA TYR A 2 3.78 28.22 3.90
C TYR A 2 2.40 27.74 4.36
N VAL A 3 1.91 26.66 3.76
CA VAL A 3 0.74 25.93 4.25
C VAL A 3 1.15 25.24 5.54
N GLN A 4 0.53 25.61 6.67
CA GLN A 4 0.70 24.93 7.95
C GLN A 4 0.38 23.43 7.79
N SER A 5 1.40 22.59 7.98
CA SER A 5 1.37 21.14 7.89
C SER A 5 0.64 20.49 9.07
N LYS A 6 -0.68 20.64 9.17
CA LYS A 6 -1.51 19.84 10.09
C LYS A 6 -1.86 18.45 9.49
N GLU A 7 -0.87 17.70 9.02
CA GLU A 7 -1.11 16.39 8.38
C GLU A 7 -0.64 15.17 9.21
N ILE A 8 0.33 15.33 10.12
CA ILE A 8 0.86 14.25 10.97
C ILE A 8 0.31 14.47 12.40
N PRO A 9 -0.16 13.43 13.12
CA PRO A 9 -0.74 13.59 14.46
C PRO A 9 0.29 13.95 15.55
N TYR A 10 1.57 13.90 15.23
CA TYR A 10 2.70 14.15 16.13
C TYR A 10 3.28 15.55 15.90
N ASP A 11 3.60 16.26 16.98
CA ASP A 11 4.28 17.56 16.93
C ASP A 11 5.75 17.50 17.37
N THR A 12 6.19 16.34 17.88
CA THR A 12 7.56 16.07 18.34
C THR A 12 8.09 14.78 17.72
N ILE A 13 9.34 14.79 17.26
CA ILE A 13 10.05 13.58 16.81
C ILE A 13 11.24 13.34 17.73
N VAL A 14 11.37 12.12 18.24
CA VAL A 14 12.59 11.65 18.91
C VAL A 14 13.23 10.58 18.03
N CYS A 15 14.45 10.81 17.55
CA CYS A 15 15.13 9.91 16.62
C CYS A 15 16.31 9.21 17.28
N PHE A 16 16.45 7.90 17.07
CA PHE A 16 17.60 7.09 17.45
C PHE A 16 18.10 6.35 16.21
N GLY A 17 19.41 6.31 16.03
CA GLY A 17 19.95 5.61 14.87
C GLY A 17 21.44 5.81 14.65
N ASP A 18 21.87 5.43 13.45
CA ASP A 18 23.22 5.58 12.97
C ASP A 18 23.37 6.78 12.00
N SER A 19 24.36 6.73 11.12
CA SER A 19 24.67 7.78 10.14
C SER A 19 23.51 8.05 9.17
N ASN A 20 22.61 7.11 8.93
CA ASN A 20 21.43 7.35 8.08
C ASN A 20 20.37 8.26 8.74
N SER A 21 20.48 8.47 10.06
CA SER A 21 19.57 9.30 10.84
C SER A 21 20.27 10.44 11.59
N ASP A 22 21.60 10.49 11.55
CA ASP A 22 22.41 11.53 12.19
C ASP A 22 22.31 12.85 11.42
N THR A 23 21.97 13.93 12.12
CA THR A 23 21.89 15.29 11.57
C THR A 23 23.08 16.15 12.02
N GLY A 24 24.27 15.56 12.19
CA GLY A 24 25.52 16.24 12.56
C GLY A 24 25.91 16.14 14.04
N ASN A 25 25.40 15.17 14.77
CA ASN A 25 25.75 14.92 16.17
C ASN A 25 27.18 14.41 16.34
N VAL A 26 27.70 13.59 15.42
CA VAL A 26 29.13 13.20 15.44
C VAL A 26 30.04 14.41 15.22
N TYR A 27 29.68 15.33 14.31
CA TYR A 27 30.43 16.57 14.08
C TYR A 27 30.57 17.42 15.36
N LYS A 28 29.48 17.54 16.13
CA LYS A 28 29.49 18.29 17.41
C LYS A 28 30.41 17.67 18.47
N LEU A 29 30.67 16.37 18.41
CA LEU A 29 31.54 15.68 19.37
C LEU A 29 33.04 15.79 19.03
N THR A 30 33.40 15.87 17.75
CA THR A 30 34.81 15.68 17.29
C THR A 30 35.58 16.97 17.00
N HIS A 31 34.97 18.16 17.10
CA HIS A 31 35.60 19.49 16.98
C HIS A 31 36.75 19.60 15.95
N SER A 32 36.53 19.24 14.67
CA SER A 32 37.53 19.50 13.60
C SER A 32 37.01 19.48 12.15
N ASN A 33 37.43 20.50 11.37
CA ASN A 33 37.69 20.62 9.92
C ASN A 33 36.75 20.05 8.84
N TRP A 34 35.50 19.69 9.14
CA TRP A 34 34.51 19.40 8.10
C TRP A 34 33.82 20.67 7.59
N PRO A 35 33.46 20.76 6.28
CA PRO A 35 32.82 21.96 5.74
C PRO A 35 31.54 22.29 6.52
N THR A 36 31.33 23.58 6.79
CA THR A 36 30.14 24.09 7.49
C THR A 36 28.87 23.62 6.79
N ASP A 37 28.03 22.86 7.50
CA ASP A 37 26.73 22.43 6.98
C ASP A 37 25.86 23.66 6.65
N PRO A 38 25.12 23.64 5.53
CA PRO A 38 24.10 24.66 5.26
C PRO A 38 23.03 24.66 6.38
N PRO A 39 22.37 25.80 6.61
CA PRO A 39 21.39 25.93 7.69
C PRO A 39 20.28 24.89 7.56
N TYR A 40 20.05 24.15 8.66
CA TYR A 40 18.93 23.24 8.87
C TYR A 40 17.64 23.74 8.23
N ASP A 41 17.05 22.94 7.34
CA ASP A 41 15.69 23.20 6.86
C ASP A 41 14.71 22.93 8.01
N LYS A 42 14.03 23.99 8.47
CA LYS A 42 13.21 24.03 9.70
C LYS A 42 11.84 23.36 9.49
N GLY A 43 11.83 22.14 8.96
CA GLY A 43 10.60 21.44 8.55
C GLY A 43 9.75 20.86 9.68
N ILE A 44 10.31 20.69 10.89
CA ILE A 44 9.59 20.19 12.07
C ILE A 44 9.89 21.12 13.26
N SER A 45 8.84 21.54 13.97
CA SER A 45 8.94 22.47 15.10
C SER A 45 9.78 21.95 16.27
N ASN A 46 9.85 20.62 16.50
CA ASN A 46 10.63 19.99 17.57
C ASN A 46 11.19 18.60 17.15
N LEU A 47 12.38 18.57 16.54
CA LEU A 47 13.16 17.33 16.35
C LEU A 47 14.19 17.20 17.48
N ILE A 48 14.18 16.06 18.17
CA ILE A 48 15.17 15.65 19.15
C ILE A 48 15.93 14.46 18.56
N ASN A 49 17.19 14.65 18.15
CA ASN A 49 17.95 13.62 17.45
C ASN A 49 19.09 13.07 18.33
N TYR A 50 19.03 11.77 18.64
CA TYR A 50 20.04 10.98 19.34
C TYR A 50 20.75 9.97 18.44
N ALA A 51 20.58 10.07 17.13
CA ALA A 51 21.37 9.29 16.19
C ALA A 51 22.81 9.79 16.16
N TYR A 52 23.76 8.86 16.07
CA TYR A 52 25.18 9.15 15.94
C TYR A 52 25.75 8.26 14.84
N GLY A 53 26.50 8.84 13.90
CA GLY A 53 27.32 8.08 12.97
C GLY A 53 28.15 7.01 13.70
N SER A 54 28.24 5.82 13.10
CA SER A 54 28.90 4.63 13.65
C SER A 54 28.24 3.98 14.88
N ALA A 55 27.05 4.42 15.31
CA ALA A 55 26.36 3.77 16.42
C ALA A 55 25.92 2.33 16.06
N THR A 56 26.17 1.38 16.96
CA THR A 56 25.64 0.01 16.91
C THR A 56 24.43 -0.13 17.85
N THR A 57 23.68 -1.22 17.73
CA THR A 57 22.48 -1.45 18.56
C THR A 57 22.79 -1.74 20.03
N ASP A 58 24.00 -2.21 20.34
CA ASP A 58 24.46 -2.56 21.69
C ASP A 58 25.24 -1.44 22.40
N ASN A 59 25.78 -0.47 21.65
CA ASN A 59 26.53 0.65 22.20
C ASN A 59 25.62 1.76 22.74
N ASN A 60 24.61 1.37 23.52
CA ASN A 60 23.75 2.29 24.25
C ASN A 60 22.90 3.23 23.33
N LEU A 61 22.50 2.79 22.13
CA LEU A 61 21.67 3.57 21.20
C LEU A 61 20.46 4.22 21.88
N VAL A 62 19.67 3.42 22.59
CA VAL A 62 18.52 3.88 23.39
C VAL A 62 18.86 3.94 24.88
N ARG A 63 19.62 2.97 25.40
CA ARG A 63 19.98 2.89 26.83
C ARG A 63 20.94 3.98 27.28
N GLY A 64 21.78 4.50 26.39
CA GLY A 64 22.67 5.64 26.66
C GLY A 64 21.88 6.93 26.79
N TYR A 65 20.85 7.10 25.97
CA TYR A 65 19.91 8.20 26.13
C TYR A 65 19.15 8.12 27.46
N ILE A 66 18.58 6.95 27.80
CA ILE A 66 17.85 6.74 29.05
C ILE A 66 18.80 6.94 30.26
N ALA A 67 20.03 6.46 30.20
CA ALA A 67 21.02 6.63 31.26
C ALA A 67 21.47 8.09 31.48
N PHE A 68 21.45 8.93 30.44
CA PHE A 68 21.86 10.34 30.52
C PHE A 68 20.73 11.33 30.79
N ASN A 69 19.46 10.99 30.52
CA ASN A 69 18.36 11.97 30.49
C ASN A 69 17.00 11.43 30.98
N LEU A 70 16.98 10.67 32.07
CA LEU A 70 15.76 10.15 32.72
C LEU A 70 14.77 11.21 33.25
N THR A 71 15.04 12.49 33.03
CA THR A 71 14.04 13.56 33.14
C THR A 71 14.27 14.55 32.01
N VAL A 72 13.56 14.41 30.90
CA VAL A 72 13.18 15.58 30.10
C VAL A 72 11.77 15.96 30.55
N PRO A 73 11.61 16.87 31.54
CA PRO A 73 10.29 17.32 31.94
C PRO A 73 9.64 18.03 30.73
N GLY A 74 8.51 17.53 30.26
CA GLY A 74 7.68 18.22 29.27
C GLY A 74 7.45 17.53 27.92
N ILE A 75 7.97 16.33 27.65
CA ILE A 75 7.63 15.59 26.42
C ILE A 75 6.22 14.97 26.56
N ASN A 76 5.30 15.42 25.71
CA ASN A 76 3.97 14.82 25.60
C ASN A 76 4.04 13.53 24.76
N CYS A 77 4.15 12.37 25.42
CA CYS A 77 4.27 11.07 24.77
C CYS A 77 3.08 10.70 23.85
N ASP A 78 1.91 11.33 24.02
CA ASP A 78 0.75 11.16 23.12
C ASP A 78 0.89 11.91 21.79
N ARG A 79 1.85 12.84 21.71
CA ARG A 79 2.11 13.67 20.52
C ARG A 79 3.54 13.52 19.99
N THR A 80 4.29 12.56 20.53
CA THR A 80 5.66 12.25 20.13
C THR A 80 5.73 10.95 19.35
N ILE A 81 6.42 10.98 18.21
CA ILE A 81 6.81 9.77 17.47
C ILE A 81 8.30 9.46 17.73
N TYR A 82 8.57 8.22 18.11
CA TYR A 82 9.92 7.70 18.35
C TYR A 82 10.38 6.93 17.11
N ILE A 83 11.39 7.44 16.41
CA ILE A 83 11.94 6.83 15.20
C ILE A 83 13.20 6.05 15.58
N ILE A 84 13.31 4.79 15.15
CA ILE A 84 14.48 3.95 15.38
C ILE A 84 14.94 3.33 14.07
N TRP A 85 16.17 3.66 13.66
CA TRP A 85 16.83 3.08 12.48
C TRP A 85 18.30 2.78 12.80
N ALA A 86 18.60 1.53 13.12
CA ALA A 86 19.96 1.08 13.47
C ALA A 86 20.13 -0.43 13.20
N GLY A 87 21.38 -0.89 13.20
CA GLY A 87 21.74 -2.31 13.03
C GLY A 87 22.71 -2.57 11.88
N GLU A 88 22.92 -1.59 10.99
CA GLU A 88 23.84 -1.71 9.86
C GLU A 88 25.29 -1.82 10.36
N ASN A 89 25.68 -0.90 11.24
CA ASN A 89 27.02 -0.84 11.82
C ASN A 89 27.40 -2.10 12.60
N ASP A 90 26.43 -2.76 13.26
CA ASP A 90 26.65 -4.03 13.96
C ASP A 90 27.24 -5.07 13.00
N TYR A 91 26.70 -5.17 11.79
CA TYR A 91 27.20 -6.08 10.77
C TYR A 91 28.47 -5.58 10.08
N GLN A 92 28.60 -4.26 9.90
CA GLN A 92 29.79 -3.67 9.28
C GLN A 92 31.04 -3.86 10.16
N PHE A 93 30.90 -3.73 11.48
CA PHE A 93 32.01 -3.93 12.42
C PHE A 93 32.19 -5.39 12.82
N ASN A 94 31.13 -6.22 12.76
CA ASN A 94 31.22 -7.64 13.06
C ASN A 94 30.26 -8.49 12.21
N LEU A 95 30.74 -8.92 11.04
CA LEU A 95 29.98 -9.76 10.11
C LEU A 95 29.56 -11.12 10.68
N ALA A 96 30.15 -11.58 11.80
CA ALA A 96 29.77 -12.83 12.45
C ALA A 96 28.56 -12.70 13.39
N LEU A 97 28.07 -11.48 13.66
CA LEU A 97 26.89 -11.26 14.49
C LEU A 97 25.62 -11.84 13.84
N SER A 98 24.90 -12.65 14.61
CA SER A 98 23.61 -13.17 14.17
C SER A 98 22.54 -12.08 14.18
N PRO A 99 21.68 -12.01 13.15
CA PRO A 99 20.56 -11.08 13.13
C PRO A 99 19.64 -11.14 14.35
N SER A 100 19.53 -12.30 14.99
CA SER A 100 18.73 -12.44 16.21
C SER A 100 19.29 -11.63 17.39
N VAL A 101 20.60 -11.45 17.47
CA VAL A 101 21.26 -10.68 18.54
C VAL A 101 20.97 -9.18 18.35
N VAL A 102 21.20 -8.69 17.13
CA VAL A 102 20.97 -7.29 16.76
C VAL A 102 19.50 -6.90 16.94
N VAL A 103 18.57 -7.73 16.43
CA VAL A 103 17.13 -7.50 16.62
C VAL A 103 16.74 -7.53 18.09
N LYS A 104 17.28 -8.45 18.89
CA LYS A 104 17.00 -8.48 20.34
C LYS A 104 17.45 -7.19 21.02
N SER A 105 18.59 -6.63 20.64
CA SER A 105 19.05 -5.35 21.20
C SER A 105 18.11 -4.19 20.84
N LEU A 106 17.68 -4.09 19.58
CA LEU A 106 16.68 -3.10 19.14
C LEU A 106 15.38 -3.21 19.94
N ILE A 107 14.88 -4.43 20.12
CA ILE A 107 13.63 -4.71 20.85
C ILE A 107 13.76 -4.37 22.34
N ASN A 108 14.93 -4.58 22.94
CA ASN A 108 15.19 -4.14 24.31
C ASN A 108 15.13 -2.61 24.41
N GLY A 109 15.75 -1.88 23.49
CA GLY A 109 15.65 -0.42 23.47
C GLY A 109 14.22 0.09 23.30
N ILE A 110 13.43 -0.53 22.40
CA ILE A 110 12.00 -0.22 22.26
C ILE A 110 11.24 -0.48 23.56
N ASN A 111 11.47 -1.61 24.23
CA ASN A 111 10.87 -1.91 25.52
C ASN A 111 11.24 -0.85 26.57
N ASP A 112 12.50 -0.45 26.66
CA ASP A 112 12.93 0.57 27.63
C ASP A 112 12.21 1.91 27.39
N LEU A 113 11.99 2.31 26.12
CA LEU A 113 11.18 3.48 25.78
C LEU A 113 9.71 3.33 26.19
N ILE A 114 9.12 2.15 25.97
CA ILE A 114 7.74 1.84 26.40
C ILE A 114 7.63 1.98 27.93
N GLN A 115 8.62 1.50 28.69
CA GLN A 115 8.61 1.58 30.16
C GLN A 115 8.64 3.01 30.69
N ILE A 116 9.23 3.95 29.95
CA ILE A 116 9.22 5.38 30.30
C ILE A 116 8.04 6.15 29.65
N GLY A 117 7.09 5.44 29.03
CA GLY A 117 5.81 5.99 28.58
C GLY A 117 5.73 6.32 27.09
N ALA A 118 6.72 5.97 26.26
CA ALA A 118 6.63 6.15 24.82
C ALA A 118 5.52 5.29 24.20
N LYS A 119 4.66 5.90 23.38
CA LYS A 119 3.46 5.25 22.82
C LYS A 119 3.51 5.04 21.32
N HIS A 120 4.22 5.87 20.57
CA HIS A 120 4.17 5.85 19.11
C HIS A 120 5.56 5.63 18.52
N PHE A 121 5.72 4.61 17.70
CA PHE A 121 7.00 4.22 17.14
C PHE A 121 6.95 4.10 15.62
N LEU A 122 8.00 4.58 14.96
CA LEU A 122 8.34 4.26 13.58
C LEU A 122 9.67 3.51 13.59
N ILE A 123 9.62 2.22 13.32
CA ILE A 123 10.81 1.37 13.26
C ILE A 123 11.17 1.15 11.81
N VAL A 124 12.43 1.38 11.44
CA VAL A 124 12.90 1.21 10.07
C VAL A 124 13.70 -0.10 9.98
N ASN A 125 13.39 -0.93 8.99
CA ASN A 125 14.15 -2.16 8.75
C ASN A 125 15.49 -1.86 8.05
N GLN A 126 16.28 -2.90 7.75
CA GLN A 126 17.58 -2.71 7.11
C GLN A 126 17.44 -2.57 5.59
N PRO A 127 18.09 -1.59 4.96
CA PRO A 127 18.19 -1.49 3.49
C PRO A 127 18.96 -2.69 2.92
N PRO A 128 18.92 -2.93 1.58
CA PRO A 128 19.62 -4.05 0.97
C PRO A 128 21.14 -3.86 1.04
N LEU A 129 21.79 -4.29 2.13
CA LEU A 129 23.23 -4.11 2.37
C LEU A 129 24.11 -4.64 1.22
N ARG A 130 23.67 -5.71 0.56
CA ARG A 130 24.35 -6.26 -0.63
C ARG A 130 24.46 -5.27 -1.79
N ALA A 131 23.64 -4.21 -1.81
CA ALA A 131 23.54 -3.26 -2.92
C ALA A 131 24.39 -2.00 -2.70
N TYR A 132 25.04 -1.87 -1.54
CA TYR A 132 25.95 -0.76 -1.29
C TYR A 132 27.16 -0.83 -2.21
N PRO A 133 27.57 0.30 -2.81
CA PRO A 133 28.75 0.37 -3.66
C PRO A 133 30.01 -0.17 -2.96
N ALA A 134 30.21 0.13 -1.68
CA ALA A 134 31.35 -0.37 -0.89
C ALA A 134 31.37 -1.90 -0.76
N ASN A 135 30.20 -2.54 -0.81
CA ASN A 135 30.09 -4.00 -0.68
C ASN A 135 30.26 -4.74 -2.01
N GLN A 136 30.19 -4.06 -3.17
CA GLN A 136 30.20 -4.72 -4.48
C GLN A 136 31.51 -5.46 -4.78
N ALA A 137 32.63 -5.04 -4.16
CA ALA A 137 33.92 -5.70 -4.32
C ALA A 137 34.10 -6.92 -3.40
N LEU A 138 33.14 -7.19 -2.51
CA LEU A 138 33.26 -8.27 -1.53
C LEU A 138 32.70 -9.60 -2.06
N ASN A 139 33.40 -10.70 -1.82
CA ASN A 139 32.94 -12.06 -2.16
C ASN A 139 31.90 -12.61 -1.15
N ILE A 140 31.02 -11.76 -0.60
CA ILE A 140 30.01 -12.11 0.41
C ILE A 140 28.60 -11.57 0.11
N LEU A 141 28.32 -11.14 -1.12
CA LEU A 141 27.03 -10.51 -1.47
C LEU A 141 25.79 -11.40 -1.17
N ASP A 142 25.90 -12.71 -1.40
CA ASP A 142 24.82 -13.66 -1.07
C ASP A 142 24.62 -13.83 0.43
N TYR A 143 25.72 -13.77 1.21
CA TYR A 143 25.65 -13.76 2.66
C TYR A 143 24.95 -12.50 3.15
N LEU A 144 25.35 -11.32 2.66
CA LEU A 144 24.72 -10.03 3.01
C LEU A 144 23.23 -10.04 2.68
N LYS A 145 22.83 -10.58 1.51
CA LYS A 145 21.41 -10.75 1.15
C LYS A 145 20.64 -11.57 2.20
N LYS A 146 21.16 -12.76 2.54
CA LYS A 146 20.53 -13.66 3.51
C LYS A 146 20.47 -13.04 4.90
N LEU A 147 21.54 -12.37 5.31
CA LEU A 147 21.67 -11.68 6.59
C LEU A 147 20.64 -10.56 6.71
N THR A 148 20.53 -9.66 5.73
CA THR A 148 19.56 -8.56 5.73
C THR A 148 18.12 -9.07 5.75
N LEU A 149 17.79 -10.07 4.91
CA LEU A 149 16.45 -10.65 4.87
C LEU A 149 16.09 -11.32 6.20
N LYS A 150 17.05 -12.01 6.83
CA LYS A 150 16.84 -12.65 8.13
C LYS A 150 16.65 -11.62 9.24
N HIS A 151 17.42 -10.52 9.24
CA HIS A 151 17.20 -9.40 10.17
C HIS A 151 15.80 -8.82 10.01
N ASN A 152 15.41 -8.45 8.78
CA ASN A 152 14.13 -7.80 8.51
C ASN A 152 12.94 -8.71 8.89
N HIS A 153 13.05 -10.01 8.64
CA HIS A 153 12.06 -10.99 9.07
C HIS A 153 11.98 -11.10 10.60
N ASN A 154 13.12 -11.24 11.28
CA ASN A 154 13.17 -11.34 12.74
C ASN A 154 12.62 -10.06 13.41
N LEU A 155 12.94 -8.88 12.86
CA LEU A 155 12.45 -7.59 13.33
C LEU A 155 10.93 -7.48 13.18
N SER A 156 10.39 -7.87 12.01
CA SER A 156 8.94 -7.87 11.76
C SER A 156 8.19 -8.78 12.75
N ASN A 157 8.66 -10.01 12.97
CA ASN A 157 8.06 -10.93 13.93
C ASN A 157 8.12 -10.38 15.36
N SER A 158 9.26 -9.78 15.75
CA SER A 158 9.43 -9.24 17.10
C SER A 158 8.55 -8.02 17.35
N ILE A 159 8.34 -7.17 16.34
CA ILE A 159 7.40 -6.04 16.40
C ILE A 159 5.96 -6.53 16.53
N GLN A 160 5.55 -7.57 15.77
CA GLN A 160 4.21 -8.14 15.91
C GLN A 160 3.96 -8.64 17.34
N LEU A 161 4.94 -9.32 17.95
CA LEU A 161 4.87 -9.77 19.34
C LEU A 161 4.81 -8.61 20.34
N LEU A 162 5.59 -7.53 20.14
CA LEU A 162 5.49 -6.34 20.98
C LEU A 162 4.10 -5.72 20.94
N GLN A 163 3.51 -5.60 19.75
CA GLN A 163 2.17 -5.02 19.58
C GLN A 163 1.07 -5.89 20.21
N THR A 164 1.26 -7.20 20.32
CA THR A 164 0.34 -8.06 21.08
C THR A 164 0.51 -7.94 22.59
N ASN A 165 1.73 -7.64 23.06
CA ASN A 165 2.04 -7.54 24.50
C ASN A 165 1.64 -6.19 25.10
N TYR A 166 1.62 -5.12 24.30
CA TYR A 166 1.28 -3.77 24.73
C TYR A 166 0.12 -3.22 23.90
N SER A 167 -1.08 -3.17 24.49
CA SER A 167 -2.29 -2.68 23.81
C SER A 167 -2.36 -1.15 23.68
N ASN A 168 -1.51 -0.42 24.41
CA ASN A 168 -1.50 1.04 24.50
C ASN A 168 -0.41 1.71 23.63
N ILE A 169 0.29 0.95 22.78
CA ILE A 169 1.31 1.46 21.87
C ILE A 169 0.93 1.24 20.41
N SER A 170 1.49 2.06 19.54
CA SER A 170 1.39 1.95 18.08
C SER A 170 2.78 1.86 17.50
N ILE A 171 3.10 0.75 16.83
CA ILE A 171 4.35 0.58 16.11
C ILE A 171 4.05 0.48 14.62
N LYS A 172 4.75 1.29 13.82
CA LYS A 172 4.76 1.22 12.36
C LYS A 172 6.14 0.75 11.91
N LEU A 173 6.19 -0.33 11.16
CA LEU A 173 7.42 -0.81 10.53
C LEU A 173 7.54 -0.22 9.12
N PHE A 174 8.54 0.62 8.91
CA PHE A 174 8.88 1.17 7.61
C PHE A 174 9.84 0.26 6.87
N ASP A 175 9.41 -0.23 5.70
CA ASP A 175 10.16 -1.15 4.86
C ASP A 175 11.08 -0.39 3.88
N VAL A 176 12.21 0.11 4.40
CA VAL A 176 13.22 0.79 3.58
C VAL A 176 13.90 -0.21 2.62
N TYR A 177 13.98 -1.50 2.98
CA TYR A 177 14.50 -2.54 2.09
C TYR A 177 13.77 -2.55 0.74
N SER A 178 12.45 -2.62 0.79
CA SER A 178 11.61 -2.63 -0.41
C SER A 178 11.70 -1.32 -1.18
N LEU A 179 11.70 -0.17 -0.49
CA LEU A 179 11.85 1.14 -1.15
C LEU A 179 13.17 1.22 -1.94
N ILE A 180 14.31 0.91 -1.31
CA ILE A 180 15.61 0.98 -1.97
C ILE A 180 15.73 -0.07 -3.07
N THR A 181 15.19 -1.28 -2.87
CA THR A 181 15.14 -2.31 -3.92
C THR A 181 14.37 -1.82 -5.15
N ASN A 182 13.26 -1.11 -4.96
CA ASN A 182 12.48 -0.55 -6.06
C ASN A 182 13.24 0.57 -6.80
N ILE A 183 13.97 1.41 -6.08
CA ILE A 183 14.83 2.44 -6.68
C ILE A 183 15.97 1.80 -7.48
N LEU A 184 16.56 0.72 -6.98
CA LEU A 184 17.62 -0.02 -7.69
C LEU A 184 17.11 -0.67 -8.99
N ILE A 185 15.87 -1.18 -9.00
CA ILE A 185 15.28 -1.81 -10.18
C ILE A 185 14.85 -0.75 -11.21
N ASN A 186 14.24 0.36 -10.76
CA ASN A 186 13.63 1.37 -11.63
C ASN A 186 14.07 2.80 -11.26
N PRO A 187 15.37 3.14 -11.35
CA PRO A 187 15.90 4.39 -10.80
C PRO A 187 15.28 5.64 -11.45
N SER A 188 14.99 5.60 -12.76
CA SER A 188 14.41 6.73 -13.49
C SER A 188 13.03 7.15 -12.99
N VAL A 189 12.21 6.21 -12.49
CA VAL A 189 10.88 6.49 -11.90
C VAL A 189 10.99 7.39 -10.68
N TYR A 190 12.11 7.33 -9.97
CA TYR A 190 12.38 8.09 -8.76
C TYR A 190 13.20 9.36 -9.01
N GLY A 191 13.55 9.64 -10.27
CA GLY A 191 14.43 10.73 -10.68
C GLY A 191 15.92 10.42 -10.48
N ILE A 192 16.29 9.14 -10.39
CA ILE A 192 17.67 8.67 -10.21
C ILE A 192 18.25 8.27 -11.56
N THR A 193 19.41 8.83 -11.90
CA THR A 193 20.17 8.58 -13.12
C THR A 193 21.31 7.59 -12.91
N SER A 194 21.78 7.42 -11.66
CA SER A 194 22.88 6.53 -11.32
C SER A 194 22.70 5.88 -9.94
N THR A 195 23.00 4.58 -9.86
CA THR A 195 23.04 3.80 -8.62
C THR A 195 24.46 3.57 -8.09
N LYS A 196 25.46 4.24 -8.68
CA LYS A 196 26.86 4.27 -8.18
C LYS A 196 27.04 5.38 -7.14
N THR A 197 28.22 5.48 -6.55
CA THR A 197 28.58 6.60 -5.66
C THR A 197 28.68 7.90 -6.45
N CYS A 198 28.17 9.00 -5.89
CA CYS A 198 28.42 10.34 -6.42
C CYS A 198 29.81 10.85 -6.04
N TRP A 199 30.24 10.60 -4.80
CA TRP A 199 31.54 10.94 -4.26
C TRP A 199 32.42 9.70 -4.22
N ASN A 200 33.58 9.79 -4.85
CA ASN A 200 34.59 8.76 -4.79
C ASN A 200 35.61 9.14 -3.70
N ILE A 201 35.66 8.36 -2.63
CA ILE A 201 36.49 8.62 -1.45
C ILE A 201 37.51 7.49 -1.32
N LEU A 202 38.78 7.84 -1.23
CA LEU A 202 39.89 6.92 -0.96
C LEU A 202 40.71 7.48 0.20
N ASP A 203 41.00 6.67 1.22
CA ASP A 203 41.79 7.06 2.39
C ASP A 203 41.32 8.40 3.02
N ASN A 204 40.01 8.51 3.24
CA ASN A 204 39.33 9.72 3.75
C ASN A 204 39.53 11.00 2.89
N THR A 205 39.99 10.86 1.65
CA THR A 205 40.19 11.95 0.70
C THR A 205 39.19 11.84 -0.43
N VAL A 206 38.45 12.92 -0.69
CA VAL A 206 37.53 12.99 -1.82
C VAL A 206 38.35 13.13 -3.11
N ILE A 207 38.34 12.10 -3.94
CA ILE A 207 39.01 12.07 -5.24
C ILE A 207 38.14 12.71 -6.32
N GLN A 208 36.82 12.48 -6.26
CA GLN A 208 35.90 12.92 -7.29
C GLN A 208 34.53 13.25 -6.70
N LEU A 209 33.96 14.37 -7.14
CA LEU A 209 32.60 14.80 -6.85
C LEU A 209 31.78 14.78 -8.14
N CYS A 210 30.54 14.28 -8.08
CA CYS A 210 29.57 14.47 -9.15
C CYS A 210 28.89 15.85 -9.03
N SER A 211 28.44 16.41 -10.16
CA SER A 211 27.80 17.73 -10.20
C SER A 211 26.31 17.72 -9.85
N THR A 212 25.68 16.55 -9.80
CA THR A 212 24.21 16.39 -9.63
C THR A 212 23.87 15.30 -8.59
N PRO A 213 24.31 15.47 -7.32
CA PRO A 213 24.15 14.45 -6.27
C PRO A 213 22.69 14.02 -6.07
N ASP A 214 21.72 14.90 -6.25
CA ASP A 214 20.29 14.57 -6.11
C ASP A 214 19.75 13.61 -7.19
N THR A 215 20.52 13.32 -8.23
CA THR A 215 20.17 12.30 -9.24
C THR A 215 20.83 10.95 -8.97
N TYR A 216 21.58 10.81 -7.88
CA TYR A 216 22.27 9.58 -7.50
C TYR A 216 21.56 8.89 -6.33
N LEU A 217 21.62 7.56 -6.27
CA LEU A 217 21.15 6.81 -5.12
C LEU A 217 22.08 6.98 -3.91
N TYR A 218 23.39 6.91 -4.13
CA TYR A 218 24.38 6.95 -3.06
C TYR A 218 25.26 8.19 -3.16
N ILE A 219 25.46 8.85 -2.02
CA ILE A 219 26.40 9.96 -1.92
C ILE A 219 27.83 9.42 -1.89
N ASP A 220 28.09 8.37 -1.10
CA ASP A 220 29.36 7.67 -0.99
C ASP A 220 29.16 6.14 -1.06
N GLY A 221 30.11 5.36 -0.55
CA GLY A 221 30.07 3.89 -0.60
C GLY A 221 28.90 3.22 0.11
N ILE A 222 28.26 3.89 1.07
CA ILE A 222 27.23 3.30 1.95
C ILE A 222 26.06 4.25 2.26
N HIS A 223 26.24 5.57 2.15
CA HIS A 223 25.21 6.55 2.50
C HIS A 223 24.38 6.99 1.30
N PHE A 224 23.11 7.36 1.57
CA PHE A 224 22.16 7.84 0.58
C PHE A 224 22.30 9.35 0.31
N THR A 225 21.80 9.82 -0.83
CA THR A 225 21.75 11.25 -1.17
C THR A 225 20.55 11.95 -0.52
N THR A 226 20.54 13.28 -0.46
CA THR A 226 19.41 14.09 0.06
C THR A 226 18.10 13.73 -0.62
N ARG A 227 18.11 13.54 -1.95
CA ARG A 227 16.93 13.09 -2.71
C ARG A 227 16.35 11.77 -2.16
N ILE A 228 17.20 10.82 -1.81
CA ILE A 228 16.77 9.52 -1.32
C ILE A 228 16.26 9.62 0.12
N HIS A 229 16.90 10.42 0.97
CA HIS A 229 16.35 10.75 2.29
C HIS A 229 14.97 11.42 2.20
N GLN A 230 14.74 12.31 1.21
CA GLN A 230 13.42 12.89 0.97
C GLN A 230 12.39 11.82 0.57
N LEU A 231 12.76 10.86 -0.30
CA LEU A 231 11.86 9.75 -0.67
C LEU A 231 11.55 8.84 0.53
N ILE A 232 12.54 8.57 1.39
CA ILE A 232 12.35 7.84 2.64
C ILE A 232 11.37 8.59 3.55
N ALA A 233 11.60 9.88 3.78
CA ALA A 233 10.75 10.73 4.61
C ALA A 233 9.31 10.80 4.07
N ASP A 234 9.12 10.97 2.76
CA ASP A 234 7.80 11.02 2.14
C ASP A 234 7.02 9.71 2.30
N ASN A 235 7.68 8.55 2.12
CA ASN A 235 7.04 7.25 2.28
C ASN A 235 6.79 6.89 3.76
N ALA A 236 7.71 7.25 4.66
CA ALA A 236 7.50 7.15 6.10
C ALA A 236 6.32 8.02 6.55
N ARG A 237 6.22 9.25 6.03
CA ARG A 237 5.10 10.16 6.29
C ARG A 237 3.77 9.57 5.83
N LYS A 238 3.72 8.97 4.64
CA LYS A 238 2.52 8.25 4.16
C LYS A 238 2.12 7.13 5.12
N LEU A 239 3.07 6.31 5.57
CA LEU A 239 2.83 5.24 6.54
C LEU A 239 2.29 5.76 7.88
N LEU A 240 2.79 6.91 8.35
CA LEU A 240 2.29 7.56 9.57
C LEU A 240 0.90 8.17 9.37
N ILE A 241 0.57 8.69 8.19
CA ILE A 241 -0.77 9.23 7.88
C ILE A 241 -1.81 8.11 7.72
N GLN A 242 -1.40 6.92 7.26
CA GLN A 242 -2.27 5.71 7.24
C GLN A 242 -2.76 5.28 8.64
N SER A 243 -2.27 5.90 9.73
CA SER A 243 -2.80 5.71 11.09
C SER A 243 -4.07 6.51 11.40
N LYS A 244 -4.54 7.39 10.51
CA LYS A 244 -5.92 7.87 10.58
C LYS A 244 -6.85 6.68 10.33
N GLU A 245 -7.68 6.35 11.31
CA GLU A 245 -8.77 5.40 11.09
C GLU A 245 -9.55 5.82 9.85
N ILE A 246 -9.94 4.84 9.02
CA ILE A 246 -10.92 5.09 7.99
C ILE A 246 -12.13 5.70 8.72
N PRO A 247 -12.65 6.88 8.31
CA PRO A 247 -13.70 7.58 9.06
C PRO A 247 -15.07 6.88 8.95
N HIS A 248 -15.08 5.61 8.57
CA HIS A 248 -16.23 4.77 8.33
C HIS A 248 -16.04 3.47 9.09
N ASP A 249 -17.05 3.06 9.87
CA ASP A 249 -17.07 1.79 10.57
C ASP A 249 -17.97 0.75 9.89
N THR A 250 -18.69 1.18 8.84
CA THR A 250 -19.64 0.34 8.10
C THR A 250 -19.41 0.44 6.60
N ILE A 251 -19.28 -0.70 5.94
CA ILE A 251 -19.29 -0.86 4.48
C ILE A 251 -20.66 -1.40 4.07
N VAL A 252 -21.26 -0.78 3.06
CA VAL A 252 -22.31 -1.40 2.22
C VAL A 252 -21.73 -1.59 0.83
N CYS A 253 -21.49 -2.84 0.42
CA CYS A 253 -20.83 -3.18 -0.84
C CYS A 253 -21.83 -3.75 -1.85
N PHE A 254 -21.80 -3.23 -3.07
CA PHE A 254 -22.51 -3.72 -4.24
C PHE A 254 -21.50 -4.04 -5.34
N GLY A 255 -21.69 -5.14 -6.04
CA GLY A 255 -20.73 -5.53 -7.07
C GLY A 255 -20.88 -6.95 -7.57
N ASP A 256 -19.78 -7.44 -8.12
CA ASP A 256 -19.68 -8.76 -8.73
C ASP A 256 -18.73 -9.70 -7.98
N SER A 257 -18.11 -10.64 -8.69
CA SER A 257 -17.22 -11.67 -8.15
C SER A 257 -15.96 -11.10 -7.51
N ASN A 258 -15.49 -9.91 -7.93
CA ASN A 258 -14.35 -9.26 -7.28
C ASN A 258 -14.63 -8.84 -5.83
N SER A 259 -15.91 -8.76 -5.44
CA SER A 259 -16.33 -8.35 -4.09
C SER A 259 -17.22 -9.38 -3.39
N ASP A 260 -17.71 -10.41 -4.08
CA ASP A 260 -18.57 -11.46 -3.50
C ASP A 260 -17.83 -12.28 -2.43
N THR A 261 -18.40 -12.34 -1.22
CA THR A 261 -17.88 -13.10 -0.07
C THR A 261 -18.62 -14.41 0.17
N GLY A 262 -19.39 -14.91 -0.79
CA GLY A 262 -20.09 -16.19 -0.76
C GLY A 262 -21.60 -16.13 -1.01
N ASN A 263 -22.14 -15.02 -1.50
CA ASN A 263 -23.55 -14.89 -1.86
C ASN A 263 -23.93 -15.84 -3.00
N VAL A 264 -23.12 -15.93 -4.06
CA VAL A 264 -23.33 -16.94 -5.12
C VAL A 264 -23.08 -18.36 -4.62
N TYR A 265 -22.12 -18.55 -3.72
CA TYR A 265 -21.88 -19.85 -3.09
C TYR A 265 -23.10 -20.35 -2.33
N LYS A 266 -23.73 -19.48 -1.54
CA LYS A 266 -24.99 -19.78 -0.87
C LYS A 266 -26.13 -20.03 -1.86
N LEU A 267 -26.27 -19.18 -2.88
CA LEU A 267 -27.32 -19.27 -3.90
C LEU A 267 -27.28 -20.61 -4.66
N THR A 268 -26.08 -21.14 -4.89
CA THR A 268 -25.88 -22.41 -5.61
C THR A 268 -25.92 -23.64 -4.71
N GLY A 269 -26.27 -23.49 -3.43
CA GLY A 269 -26.26 -24.59 -2.47
C GLY A 269 -24.84 -25.11 -2.19
N SER A 270 -23.88 -24.19 -2.07
CA SER A 270 -22.46 -24.47 -1.82
C SER A 270 -21.76 -25.27 -2.93
N LYS A 271 -22.21 -25.10 -4.18
CA LYS A 271 -21.62 -25.80 -5.34
C LYS A 271 -20.68 -24.94 -6.16
N TRP A 272 -20.76 -23.61 -6.07
CA TRP A 272 -19.92 -22.72 -6.88
C TRP A 272 -19.61 -21.37 -6.22
N PRO A 273 -18.36 -20.87 -6.26
CA PRO A 273 -17.18 -21.51 -6.86
C PRO A 273 -16.79 -22.81 -6.16
N ILE A 274 -16.09 -23.71 -6.87
CA ILE A 274 -15.69 -25.02 -6.34
C ILE A 274 -14.66 -24.79 -5.22
N ASP A 275 -15.00 -25.18 -4.00
CA ASP A 275 -14.12 -25.05 -2.85
C ASP A 275 -13.72 -26.46 -2.34
N PRO A 276 -12.43 -26.83 -2.38
CA PRO A 276 -11.25 -26.12 -2.92
C PRO A 276 -11.12 -26.24 -4.47
N PRO A 277 -10.33 -25.37 -5.16
CA PRO A 277 -9.28 -24.48 -4.64
C PRO A 277 -9.72 -23.03 -4.39
N TYR A 278 -10.95 -22.65 -4.73
CA TYR A 278 -11.48 -21.35 -4.33
C TYR A 278 -11.67 -21.30 -2.83
N TYR A 279 -11.46 -20.14 -2.23
CA TYR A 279 -11.51 -20.00 -0.78
C TYR A 279 -12.92 -19.73 -0.27
N LYS A 280 -13.57 -20.71 0.36
CA LYS A 280 -14.82 -20.50 1.14
C LYS A 280 -15.88 -19.69 0.38
N GLY A 281 -16.10 -20.04 -0.89
CA GLY A 281 -17.07 -19.40 -1.77
C GLY A 281 -16.66 -18.03 -2.36
N ARG A 282 -15.43 -17.55 -2.14
CA ARG A 282 -14.88 -16.37 -2.84
C ARG A 282 -14.40 -16.77 -4.22
N PHE A 283 -14.50 -15.87 -5.19
CA PHE A 283 -13.86 -16.01 -6.49
C PHE A 283 -12.37 -15.63 -6.41
N SER A 284 -11.66 -16.22 -5.44
CA SER A 284 -10.22 -16.02 -5.22
C SER A 284 -9.67 -17.19 -4.40
N ASN A 285 -8.34 -17.29 -4.28
CA ASN A 285 -7.67 -18.26 -3.41
C ASN A 285 -7.58 -17.82 -1.94
N GLY A 286 -8.25 -16.72 -1.57
CA GLY A 286 -8.31 -16.19 -0.21
C GLY A 286 -9.40 -15.13 -0.06
N LYS A 287 -9.30 -14.32 1.00
CA LYS A 287 -10.22 -13.18 1.20
C LYS A 287 -10.10 -12.19 0.04
N VAL A 288 -11.23 -11.63 -0.39
CA VAL A 288 -11.29 -10.55 -1.39
C VAL A 288 -11.02 -9.18 -0.75
N TRP A 289 -10.79 -8.15 -1.57
CA TRP A 289 -10.28 -6.85 -1.12
C TRP A 289 -11.19 -6.16 -0.09
N ILE A 290 -12.52 -6.30 -0.23
CA ILE A 290 -13.49 -5.66 0.67
C ILE A 290 -13.35 -6.15 2.11
N GLU A 291 -13.00 -7.43 2.29
CA GLU A 291 -12.74 -8.06 3.60
C GLU A 291 -11.41 -7.64 4.22
N LYS A 292 -10.53 -7.03 3.41
CA LYS A 292 -9.19 -6.61 3.78
C LYS A 292 -9.09 -5.10 4.03
N LEU A 293 -10.15 -4.32 3.83
CA LEU A 293 -10.14 -2.86 4.07
C LEU A 293 -9.90 -2.49 5.53
N GLY A 294 -10.29 -3.35 6.47
CA GLY A 294 -10.13 -3.11 7.91
C GLY A 294 -11.27 -2.29 8.54
N ILE A 295 -12.46 -2.34 7.93
CA ILE A 295 -13.69 -1.75 8.48
C ILE A 295 -14.51 -2.87 9.11
N SER A 296 -15.00 -2.65 10.33
CA SER A 296 -15.56 -3.71 11.19
C SER A 296 -16.89 -4.27 10.70
N ASN A 297 -17.81 -3.42 10.22
CA ASN A 297 -19.14 -3.85 9.81
C ASN A 297 -19.23 -3.94 8.28
N LEU A 298 -19.27 -5.14 7.71
CA LEU A 298 -19.41 -5.36 6.27
C LEU A 298 -20.81 -5.90 5.94
N MET A 299 -21.62 -5.10 5.25
CA MET A 299 -22.86 -5.52 4.60
C MET A 299 -22.59 -5.73 3.11
N ASN A 300 -22.42 -6.98 2.69
CA ASN A 300 -22.03 -7.29 1.32
C ASN A 300 -23.19 -7.85 0.48
N TYR A 301 -23.59 -7.10 -0.53
CA TYR A 301 -24.63 -7.45 -1.49
C TYR A 301 -24.07 -7.85 -2.85
N ALA A 302 -22.76 -7.97 -3.02
CA ALA A 302 -22.14 -8.38 -4.28
C ALA A 302 -22.44 -9.85 -4.63
N TYR A 303 -22.67 -10.15 -5.91
CA TYR A 303 -22.90 -11.51 -6.42
C TYR A 303 -22.00 -11.77 -7.63
N GLY A 304 -21.22 -12.85 -7.61
CA GLY A 304 -20.45 -13.28 -8.79
C GLY A 304 -21.28 -13.38 -10.07
N GLY A 305 -20.84 -12.69 -11.13
CA GLY A 305 -21.55 -12.61 -12.41
C GLY A 305 -22.60 -11.49 -12.50
N ALA A 306 -22.70 -10.64 -11.47
CA ALA A 306 -23.59 -9.48 -11.50
C ALA A 306 -23.16 -8.45 -12.57
N THR A 307 -24.15 -7.91 -13.27
CA THR A 307 -24.03 -6.75 -14.18
C THR A 307 -24.41 -5.46 -13.46
N THR A 308 -24.28 -4.31 -14.12
CA THR A 308 -24.75 -3.03 -13.55
C THR A 308 -26.26 -3.03 -13.29
N ASP A 309 -27.06 -3.61 -14.20
CA ASP A 309 -28.51 -3.74 -14.11
C ASP A 309 -28.99 -4.94 -14.93
N ASN A 310 -29.82 -5.80 -14.34
CA ASN A 310 -30.42 -6.92 -15.07
C ASN A 310 -31.35 -6.48 -16.21
N ASN A 311 -31.91 -5.27 -16.15
CA ASN A 311 -32.71 -4.71 -17.25
C ASN A 311 -31.85 -4.24 -18.42
N LEU A 312 -30.56 -3.95 -18.19
CA LEU A 312 -29.61 -3.63 -19.25
C LEU A 312 -29.07 -4.92 -19.87
N VAL A 313 -28.49 -5.78 -19.02
CA VAL A 313 -28.05 -7.13 -19.37
C VAL A 313 -28.26 -8.03 -18.16
N GLN A 314 -28.97 -9.14 -18.33
CA GLN A 314 -29.19 -10.10 -17.26
C GLN A 314 -27.87 -10.70 -16.78
N GLY A 315 -27.59 -10.58 -15.48
CA GLY A 315 -26.42 -11.18 -14.85
C GLY A 315 -26.63 -12.66 -14.60
N PHE A 316 -25.58 -13.45 -14.80
CA PHE A 316 -25.60 -14.89 -14.58
C PHE A 316 -24.33 -15.35 -13.86
N ARG A 317 -24.48 -16.33 -12.99
CA ARG A 317 -23.39 -17.26 -12.68
C ARG A 317 -23.41 -18.37 -13.71
N ALA A 318 -22.27 -18.59 -14.36
CA ALA A 318 -22.03 -19.75 -15.23
C ALA A 318 -23.12 -19.97 -16.30
N SER A 319 -23.73 -18.88 -16.78
CA SER A 319 -24.82 -18.89 -17.77
C SER A 319 -26.05 -19.76 -17.42
N GLN A 320 -26.24 -20.11 -16.14
CA GLN A 320 -27.28 -21.04 -15.70
C GLN A 320 -28.11 -20.51 -14.53
N VAL A 321 -27.51 -19.70 -13.64
CA VAL A 321 -28.19 -19.17 -12.46
C VAL A 321 -28.25 -17.66 -12.54
N ILE A 322 -29.46 -17.10 -12.54
CA ILE A 322 -29.68 -15.67 -12.52
C ILE A 322 -29.15 -15.09 -11.21
N VAL A 323 -28.37 -14.02 -11.30
CA VAL A 323 -27.87 -13.26 -10.15
C VAL A 323 -28.31 -11.80 -10.25
N PRO A 324 -28.58 -11.13 -9.11
CA PRO A 324 -29.01 -9.74 -9.12
C PRO A 324 -27.89 -8.82 -9.60
N GLY A 325 -28.19 -7.98 -10.59
CA GLY A 325 -27.34 -6.87 -10.98
C GLY A 325 -27.32 -5.79 -9.89
N VAL A 326 -26.39 -4.83 -9.96
CA VAL A 326 -26.20 -3.83 -8.89
C VAL A 326 -27.47 -3.03 -8.60
N ARG A 327 -28.26 -2.65 -9.62
CA ARG A 327 -29.58 -2.03 -9.42
C ARG A 327 -30.53 -2.89 -8.57
N GLN A 328 -30.55 -4.20 -8.80
CA GLN A 328 -31.35 -5.15 -8.00
C GLN A 328 -30.75 -5.38 -6.61
N GLN A 329 -29.43 -5.41 -6.46
CA GLN A 329 -28.76 -5.49 -5.16
C GLN A 329 -29.09 -4.28 -4.27
N ILE A 330 -29.11 -3.07 -4.85
CA ILE A 330 -29.52 -1.83 -4.18
C ILE A 330 -31.01 -1.90 -3.77
N ALA A 331 -31.88 -2.43 -4.64
CA ALA A 331 -33.28 -2.63 -4.29
C ALA A 331 -33.45 -3.63 -3.12
N ILE A 332 -32.69 -4.73 -3.11
CA ILE A 332 -32.67 -5.70 -1.99
C ILE A 332 -32.23 -4.99 -0.70
N TYR A 333 -31.15 -4.22 -0.74
CA TYR A 333 -30.72 -3.41 0.42
C TYR A 333 -31.84 -2.50 0.91
N LYS A 334 -32.41 -1.66 0.03
CA LYS A 334 -33.51 -0.73 0.38
C LYS A 334 -34.72 -1.42 1.02
N ASN A 335 -35.04 -2.63 0.58
CA ASN A 335 -36.19 -3.39 1.07
C ASN A 335 -35.92 -4.15 2.38
N THR A 336 -34.66 -4.41 2.73
CA THR A 336 -34.29 -5.26 3.87
C THR A 336 -33.83 -4.46 5.09
N ILE A 337 -33.40 -3.21 4.91
CA ILE A 337 -32.82 -2.40 5.98
C ILE A 337 -33.82 -1.40 6.58
N ASP A 338 -33.75 -1.21 7.91
CA ASP A 338 -34.41 -0.09 8.57
C ASP A 338 -33.52 1.15 8.44
N LEU A 339 -33.86 2.03 7.49
CA LEU A 339 -33.10 3.26 7.19
C LEU A 339 -32.84 4.14 8.44
N ARG A 340 -33.69 4.06 9.46
CA ARG A 340 -33.54 4.84 10.71
C ARG A 340 -32.38 4.36 11.58
N LYS A 341 -31.89 3.13 11.36
CA LYS A 341 -30.78 2.53 12.10
C LYS A 341 -29.43 2.77 11.43
N ILE A 342 -29.40 3.34 10.23
CA ILE A 342 -28.17 3.56 9.47
C ILE A 342 -27.54 4.89 9.86
N ASN A 343 -26.31 4.85 10.35
CA ASN A 343 -25.49 6.05 10.50
C ASN A 343 -24.81 6.39 9.16
N PHE A 344 -25.49 7.17 8.33
CA PHE A 344 -24.99 7.58 7.01
C PHE A 344 -23.68 8.39 7.05
N HIS A 345 -23.30 8.96 8.19
CA HIS A 345 -22.02 9.66 8.34
C HIS A 345 -20.83 8.71 8.57
N ARG A 346 -21.09 7.48 9.02
CA ARG A 346 -20.08 6.45 9.29
C ARG A 346 -20.16 5.26 8.33
N THR A 347 -21.11 5.30 7.39
CA THR A 347 -21.31 4.27 6.38
C THR A 347 -20.73 4.70 5.04
N ILE A 348 -19.89 3.85 4.45
CA ILE A 348 -19.39 3.99 3.09
C ILE A 348 -20.07 2.99 2.14
N TYR A 349 -20.54 3.50 1.02
CA TYR A 349 -21.16 2.74 -0.05
C TYR A 349 -20.13 2.46 -1.15
N ILE A 350 -19.87 1.18 -1.42
CA ILE A 350 -18.82 0.75 -2.32
C ILE A 350 -19.45 0.07 -3.54
N ILE A 351 -19.09 0.52 -4.74
CA ILE A 351 -19.59 -0.03 -6.01
C ILE A 351 -18.42 -0.40 -6.91
N TRP A 352 -18.32 -1.69 -7.27
CA TRP A 352 -17.41 -2.18 -8.29
C TRP A 352 -18.08 -3.28 -9.12
N VAL A 353 -18.43 -2.93 -10.37
CA VAL A 353 -19.09 -3.82 -11.34
C VAL A 353 -18.92 -3.23 -12.74
N GLY A 354 -19.13 -4.02 -13.79
CA GLY A 354 -19.28 -3.55 -15.17
C GLY A 354 -18.57 -4.42 -16.19
N GLU A 355 -17.64 -5.26 -15.74
CA GLU A 355 -16.96 -6.23 -16.58
C GLU A 355 -17.96 -7.24 -17.18
N ASN A 356 -18.83 -7.82 -16.36
CA ASN A 356 -19.82 -8.80 -16.80
C ASN A 356 -20.78 -8.23 -17.86
N ASP A 357 -21.10 -6.94 -17.83
CA ASP A 357 -21.92 -6.27 -18.84
C ASP A 357 -21.29 -6.44 -20.24
N TYR A 358 -19.99 -6.18 -20.36
CA TYR A 358 -19.27 -6.31 -21.62
C TYR A 358 -18.98 -7.76 -22.01
N GLN A 359 -18.69 -8.63 -21.04
CA GLN A 359 -18.49 -10.05 -21.32
C GLN A 359 -19.75 -10.72 -21.86
N LEU A 360 -20.92 -10.38 -21.31
CA LEU A 360 -22.21 -10.92 -21.73
C LEU A 360 -22.75 -10.23 -23.00
N ASN A 361 -22.38 -8.97 -23.23
CA ASN A 361 -22.79 -8.23 -24.43
C ASN A 361 -21.75 -7.17 -24.85
N LEU A 362 -20.85 -7.56 -25.75
CA LEU A 362 -19.83 -6.68 -26.32
C LEU A 362 -20.40 -5.51 -27.13
N ALA A 363 -21.68 -5.54 -27.54
CA ALA A 363 -22.30 -4.45 -28.29
C ALA A 363 -22.71 -3.26 -27.39
N LEU A 364 -22.63 -3.40 -26.06
CA LEU A 364 -22.98 -2.33 -25.14
C LEU A 364 -22.04 -1.13 -25.25
N SER A 365 -22.64 0.05 -25.38
CA SER A 365 -21.87 1.30 -25.30
C SER A 365 -21.39 1.56 -23.86
N PRO A 366 -20.16 2.08 -23.66
CA PRO A 366 -19.70 2.49 -22.33
C PRO A 366 -20.58 3.53 -21.64
N SER A 367 -21.25 4.38 -22.41
CA SER A 367 -22.20 5.36 -21.88
C SER A 367 -23.43 4.71 -21.23
N ALA A 368 -23.94 3.61 -21.78
CA ALA A 368 -25.10 2.91 -21.22
C ALA A 368 -24.78 2.25 -19.86
N VAL A 369 -23.64 1.56 -19.79
CA VAL A 369 -23.15 0.91 -18.56
C VAL A 369 -22.87 1.94 -17.47
N VAL A 370 -22.17 3.04 -17.81
CA VAL A 370 -21.92 4.13 -16.85
C VAL A 370 -23.22 4.81 -16.41
N LYS A 371 -24.18 5.04 -17.32
CA LYS A 371 -25.49 5.60 -16.94
C LYS A 371 -26.21 4.72 -15.92
N SER A 372 -26.18 3.40 -16.10
CA SER A 372 -26.74 2.44 -15.14
C SER A 372 -26.09 2.55 -13.75
N LEU A 373 -24.76 2.63 -13.68
CA LEU A 373 -24.01 2.86 -12.44
C LEU A 373 -24.42 4.16 -11.74
N ILE A 374 -24.50 5.27 -12.49
CA ILE A 374 -24.88 6.58 -11.96
C ILE A 374 -26.31 6.57 -11.44
N ASN A 375 -27.24 5.90 -12.13
CA ASN A 375 -28.59 5.70 -11.62
C ASN A 375 -28.56 4.97 -10.27
N GLY A 376 -27.79 3.88 -10.14
CA GLY A 376 -27.63 3.16 -8.87
C GLY A 376 -27.07 4.05 -7.74
N ILE A 377 -26.09 4.91 -8.05
CA ILE A 377 -25.57 5.88 -7.10
C ILE A 377 -26.66 6.87 -6.67
N ASN A 378 -27.47 7.38 -7.61
CA ASN A 378 -28.59 8.28 -7.30
C ASN A 378 -29.63 7.61 -6.39
N ASP A 379 -29.99 6.34 -6.62
CA ASP A 379 -30.91 5.60 -5.76
C ASP A 379 -30.43 5.50 -4.31
N LEU A 380 -29.10 5.44 -4.10
CA LEU A 380 -28.48 5.43 -2.78
C LEU A 380 -28.45 6.84 -2.17
N ILE A 381 -28.20 7.88 -2.98
CA ILE A 381 -28.28 9.28 -2.53
C ILE A 381 -29.69 9.60 -2.03
N GLU A 382 -30.73 9.15 -2.73
CA GLU A 382 -32.15 9.36 -2.37
C GLU A 382 -32.49 8.85 -0.97
N ILE A 383 -31.84 7.75 -0.53
CA ILE A 383 -32.07 7.19 0.81
C ILE A 383 -31.12 7.78 1.87
N GLY A 384 -30.26 8.74 1.50
CA GLY A 384 -29.41 9.49 2.43
C GLY A 384 -27.93 9.10 2.44
N ALA A 385 -27.45 8.26 1.52
CA ALA A 385 -26.03 7.90 1.43
C ALA A 385 -25.13 9.14 1.23
N LYS A 386 -24.03 9.23 1.99
CA LYS A 386 -23.13 10.40 2.02
C LYS A 386 -21.69 10.13 1.60
N HIS A 387 -21.27 8.87 1.59
CA HIS A 387 -19.87 8.50 1.33
C HIS A 387 -19.84 7.35 0.33
N PHE A 388 -19.15 7.56 -0.79
CA PHE A 388 -19.05 6.59 -1.86
C PHE A 388 -17.59 6.31 -2.22
N LEU A 389 -17.27 5.03 -2.40
CA LEU A 389 -16.09 4.56 -3.11
C LEU A 389 -16.54 3.85 -4.38
N ILE A 390 -16.25 4.45 -5.52
CA ILE A 390 -16.55 3.90 -6.84
C ILE A 390 -15.24 3.37 -7.41
N VAL A 391 -15.23 2.16 -7.93
CA VAL A 391 -14.04 1.57 -8.57
C VAL A 391 -14.24 1.58 -10.08
N ASN A 392 -13.22 2.02 -10.83
CA ASN A 392 -13.27 1.97 -12.29
C ASN A 392 -12.98 0.54 -12.81
N GLN A 393 -12.98 0.33 -14.14
CA GLN A 393 -12.67 -0.98 -14.72
C GLN A 393 -11.17 -1.22 -14.79
N SER A 394 -10.72 -2.40 -14.37
CA SER A 394 -9.37 -2.92 -14.67
C SER A 394 -9.16 -3.10 -16.19
N PRO A 395 -7.91 -3.21 -16.68
CA PRO A 395 -7.64 -3.42 -18.11
C PRO A 395 -8.21 -4.75 -18.61
N LEU A 396 -9.42 -4.72 -19.20
CA LEU A 396 -10.14 -5.92 -19.64
C LEU A 396 -9.35 -6.73 -20.69
N GLN A 397 -8.55 -6.07 -21.51
CA GLN A 397 -7.69 -6.72 -22.50
C GLN A 397 -6.61 -7.63 -21.88
N ALA A 398 -6.32 -7.49 -20.58
CA ALA A 398 -5.30 -8.28 -19.89
C ALA A 398 -5.83 -9.57 -19.26
N TYR A 399 -7.15 -9.74 -19.19
CA TYR A 399 -7.77 -10.93 -18.58
C TYR A 399 -7.52 -12.16 -19.45
N PRO A 400 -7.09 -13.30 -18.90
CA PRO A 400 -6.79 -14.49 -19.70
C PRO A 400 -7.96 -14.94 -20.59
N ALA A 401 -9.21 -14.90 -20.10
CA ALA A 401 -10.39 -15.21 -20.91
C ALA A 401 -10.55 -14.29 -22.12
N ASN A 402 -10.23 -13.00 -21.95
CA ASN A 402 -10.40 -11.99 -22.99
C ASN A 402 -9.27 -12.03 -24.04
N GLN A 403 -8.10 -12.57 -23.69
CA GLN A 403 -7.03 -12.80 -24.66
C GLN A 403 -7.45 -13.80 -25.74
N ALA A 404 -8.26 -14.81 -25.38
CA ALA A 404 -8.78 -15.79 -26.32
C ALA A 404 -9.74 -15.21 -27.39
N LEU A 405 -10.29 -14.00 -27.15
CA LEU A 405 -11.19 -13.32 -28.09
C LEU A 405 -10.44 -12.65 -29.26
N ASN A 406 -9.11 -12.50 -29.19
CA ASN A 406 -8.28 -11.84 -30.22
C ASN A 406 -8.72 -10.41 -30.59
N ILE A 407 -9.26 -9.65 -29.62
CA ILE A 407 -9.70 -8.25 -29.79
C ILE A 407 -9.11 -7.27 -28.73
N PRO A 408 -7.80 -7.36 -28.38
CA PRO A 408 -7.24 -6.59 -27.26
C PRO A 408 -7.33 -5.07 -27.45
N ASP A 409 -7.18 -4.55 -28.67
CA ASP A 409 -7.27 -3.12 -28.95
C ASP A 409 -8.69 -2.57 -28.76
N TYR A 410 -9.69 -3.36 -29.14
CA TYR A 410 -11.09 -3.02 -28.94
C TYR A 410 -11.40 -2.95 -27.43
N LEU A 411 -11.01 -3.97 -26.67
CA LEU A 411 -11.24 -4.03 -25.22
C LEU A 411 -10.51 -2.91 -24.48
N LYS A 412 -9.28 -2.58 -24.89
CA LYS A 412 -8.54 -1.44 -24.33
C LYS A 412 -9.29 -0.12 -24.57
N LYS A 413 -9.72 0.15 -25.82
CA LYS A 413 -10.48 1.36 -26.17
C LYS A 413 -11.81 1.43 -25.40
N LEU A 414 -12.53 0.32 -25.32
CA LEU A 414 -13.78 0.18 -24.59
C LEU A 414 -13.59 0.49 -23.10
N THR A 415 -12.58 -0.11 -22.47
CA THR A 415 -12.26 0.07 -21.05
C THR A 415 -11.88 1.52 -20.75
N LEU A 416 -10.99 2.11 -21.56
CA LEU A 416 -10.58 3.51 -21.39
C LEU A 416 -11.76 4.48 -21.58
N LYS A 417 -12.65 4.20 -22.54
CA LYS A 417 -13.86 5.01 -22.74
C LYS A 417 -14.84 4.90 -21.57
N HIS A 418 -15.04 3.70 -21.02
CA HIS A 418 -15.81 3.50 -19.78
C HIS A 418 -15.22 4.33 -18.64
N ASN A 419 -13.93 4.17 -18.37
CA ASN A 419 -13.27 4.83 -17.24
C ASN A 419 -13.30 6.35 -17.36
N HIS A 420 -13.12 6.88 -18.57
CA HIS A 420 -13.28 8.31 -18.84
C HIS A 420 -14.71 8.81 -18.59
N ASN A 421 -15.72 8.10 -19.12
CA ASN A 421 -17.13 8.45 -18.91
C ASN A 421 -17.53 8.40 -17.43
N LEU A 422 -17.06 7.38 -16.69
CA LEU A 422 -17.29 7.24 -15.26
C LEU A 422 -16.66 8.40 -14.49
N SER A 423 -15.38 8.71 -14.75
CA SER A 423 -14.68 9.84 -14.11
C SER A 423 -15.40 11.17 -14.33
N ASN A 424 -15.84 11.45 -15.56
CA ASN A 424 -16.62 12.66 -15.84
C ASN A 424 -17.94 12.68 -15.07
N SER A 425 -18.64 11.55 -15.00
CA SER A 425 -19.92 11.45 -14.30
C SER A 425 -19.76 11.63 -12.79
N ILE A 426 -18.71 11.07 -12.18
CA ILE A 426 -18.40 11.28 -10.76
C ILE A 426 -18.04 12.75 -10.48
N ARG A 427 -17.27 13.40 -11.37
CA ARG A 427 -16.98 14.84 -11.25
C ARG A 427 -18.25 15.69 -11.29
N LEU A 428 -19.21 15.33 -12.15
CA LEU A 428 -20.52 16.00 -12.18
C LEU A 428 -21.31 15.77 -10.90
N LEU A 429 -21.36 14.55 -10.37
CA LEU A 429 -22.01 14.27 -9.09
C LEU A 429 -21.39 15.06 -7.92
N GLN A 430 -20.07 15.22 -7.89
CA GLN A 430 -19.39 16.05 -6.89
C GLN A 430 -19.82 17.52 -6.95
N LEU A 431 -20.08 18.05 -8.15
CA LEU A 431 -20.58 19.42 -8.34
C LEU A 431 -22.05 19.55 -7.93
N ILE A 432 -22.88 18.56 -8.27
CA ILE A 432 -24.33 18.55 -7.97
C ILE A 432 -24.58 18.33 -6.47
N PHE A 433 -23.78 17.47 -5.83
CA PHE A 433 -23.93 17.09 -4.43
C PHE A 433 -22.68 17.44 -3.61
N PRO A 434 -22.37 18.73 -3.37
CA PRO A 434 -21.13 19.16 -2.72
C PRO A 434 -20.98 18.71 -1.26
N LYS A 435 -22.06 18.23 -0.63
CA LYS A 435 -22.06 17.68 0.74
C LYS A 435 -21.85 16.15 0.78
N ILE A 436 -21.82 15.48 -0.37
CA ILE A 436 -21.60 14.03 -0.49
C ILE A 436 -20.15 13.80 -0.93
N SER A 437 -19.49 12.85 -0.28
CA SER A 437 -18.13 12.44 -0.61
C SER A 437 -18.17 11.34 -1.68
N PHE A 438 -17.59 11.62 -2.84
CA PHE A 438 -17.34 10.62 -3.88
C PHE A 438 -15.84 10.43 -4.07
N LYS A 439 -15.36 9.20 -3.89
CA LYS A 439 -13.99 8.80 -4.16
C LYS A 439 -14.00 7.81 -5.33
N LEU A 440 -13.21 8.09 -6.37
CA LEU A 440 -13.01 7.19 -7.50
C LEU A 440 -11.67 6.48 -7.32
N PHE A 441 -11.70 5.16 -7.15
CA PHE A 441 -10.52 4.32 -7.08
C PHE A 441 -10.13 3.84 -8.49
N ASP A 442 -8.89 4.16 -8.88
CA ASP A 442 -8.33 3.84 -10.18
C ASP A 442 -7.63 2.47 -10.17
N VAL A 443 -8.42 1.40 -10.22
CA VAL A 443 -7.89 0.04 -10.30
C VAL A 443 -7.23 -0.23 -11.67
N TYR A 444 -7.63 0.48 -12.73
CA TYR A 444 -6.99 0.38 -14.05
C TYR A 444 -5.49 0.64 -13.96
N SER A 445 -5.10 1.77 -13.36
CA SER A 445 -3.71 2.17 -13.23
C SER A 445 -2.93 1.24 -12.30
N LEU A 446 -3.54 0.78 -11.20
CA LEU A 446 -2.92 -0.21 -10.30
C LEU A 446 -2.58 -1.51 -11.05
N ILE A 447 -3.55 -2.10 -11.74
CA ILE A 447 -3.33 -3.36 -12.46
C ILE A 447 -2.38 -3.16 -13.64
N THR A 448 -2.46 -2.04 -14.35
CA THR A 448 -1.50 -1.70 -15.42
C THR A 448 -0.06 -1.64 -14.88
N ASN A 449 0.15 -1.04 -13.71
CA ASN A 449 1.49 -0.99 -13.09
C ASN A 449 1.99 -2.38 -12.68
N ILE A 450 1.11 -3.25 -12.20
CA ILE A 450 1.44 -4.65 -11.90
C ILE A 450 1.81 -5.41 -13.17
N LEU A 451 1.09 -5.19 -14.28
CA LEU A 451 1.40 -5.83 -15.56
C LEU A 451 2.74 -5.38 -16.13
N ILE A 452 3.10 -4.10 -15.97
CA ILE A 452 4.39 -3.57 -16.47
C ILE A 452 5.55 -4.03 -15.58
N ASN A 453 5.38 -4.09 -14.26
CA ASN A 453 6.44 -4.39 -13.30
C ASN A 453 6.04 -5.50 -12.30
N PRO A 454 5.71 -6.72 -12.74
CA PRO A 454 5.09 -7.74 -11.88
C PRO A 454 5.98 -8.13 -10.68
N SER A 455 7.30 -8.22 -10.88
CA SER A 455 8.27 -8.57 -9.83
C SER A 455 8.30 -7.56 -8.68
N THR A 456 8.09 -6.26 -8.96
CA THR A 456 7.99 -5.19 -7.93
C THR A 456 6.84 -5.43 -6.96
N TYR A 457 5.80 -6.13 -7.40
CA TYR A 457 4.62 -6.44 -6.58
C TYR A 457 4.64 -7.86 -5.99
N GLY A 458 5.72 -8.61 -6.22
CA GLY A 458 5.85 -10.02 -5.85
C GLY A 458 5.08 -10.97 -6.75
N ILE A 459 4.82 -10.56 -8.00
CA ILE A 459 4.11 -11.35 -9.01
C ILE A 459 5.12 -11.95 -9.98
N ASN A 460 5.09 -13.27 -10.13
CA ASN A 460 5.97 -14.03 -11.02
C ASN A 460 5.24 -14.53 -12.27
N SER A 461 3.91 -14.55 -12.25
CA SER A 461 3.10 -14.88 -13.43
C SER A 461 1.92 -13.92 -13.56
N THR A 462 1.72 -13.40 -14.78
CA THR A 462 0.54 -12.60 -15.15
C THR A 462 -0.58 -13.44 -15.77
N THR A 463 -0.42 -14.76 -15.87
CA THR A 463 -1.45 -15.70 -16.31
C THR A 463 -2.23 -16.27 -15.11
N ASN A 464 -3.30 -17.02 -15.39
CA ASN A 464 -4.09 -17.72 -14.39
C ASN A 464 -3.34 -18.91 -13.77
N CYS A 465 -3.54 -19.12 -12.46
CA CYS A 465 -2.97 -20.24 -11.71
C CYS A 465 -3.67 -21.57 -11.98
N TRP A 466 -4.99 -21.57 -12.17
CA TRP A 466 -5.78 -22.73 -12.57
C TRP A 466 -6.72 -22.35 -13.69
N SER A 467 -7.22 -23.34 -14.43
CA SER A 467 -8.19 -23.12 -15.49
C SER A 467 -9.57 -23.66 -15.09
N THR A 468 -10.62 -23.05 -15.62
CA THR A 468 -12.01 -23.39 -15.31
C THR A 468 -12.89 -23.75 -16.52
N PRO A 469 -12.44 -24.62 -17.45
CA PRO A 469 -13.25 -25.04 -18.58
C PRO A 469 -14.54 -25.69 -18.10
N ASN A 470 -15.68 -25.28 -18.67
CA ASN A 470 -17.01 -25.80 -18.32
C ASN A 470 -17.30 -25.83 -16.81
N TYR A 471 -16.77 -24.85 -16.06
CA TYR A 471 -16.94 -24.77 -14.60
C TYR A 471 -16.32 -25.94 -13.84
N THR A 472 -15.26 -26.53 -14.38
CA THR A 472 -14.44 -27.56 -13.71
C THR A 472 -13.02 -27.06 -13.53
N VAL A 473 -12.46 -27.25 -12.35
CA VAL A 473 -11.10 -26.78 -12.05
C VAL A 473 -10.08 -27.80 -12.57
N VAL A 474 -9.13 -27.32 -13.36
CA VAL A 474 -8.01 -28.11 -13.87
C VAL A 474 -6.70 -27.33 -13.76
N HIS A 475 -5.57 -28.05 -13.81
CA HIS A 475 -4.21 -27.48 -13.87
C HIS A 475 -3.89 -26.45 -12.77
N VAL A 476 -4.15 -26.79 -11.50
CA VAL A 476 -3.85 -25.91 -10.37
C VAL A 476 -2.34 -25.74 -10.18
N CYS A 477 -1.85 -24.51 -10.27
CA CYS A 477 -0.44 -24.17 -10.03
C CYS A 477 -0.06 -24.33 -8.55
N SER A 478 1.24 -24.50 -8.28
CA SER A 478 1.76 -24.70 -6.92
C SER A 478 1.92 -23.42 -6.10
N THR A 479 1.93 -22.24 -6.74
CA THR A 479 2.23 -20.95 -6.08
C THR A 479 1.22 -19.85 -6.44
N PRO A 480 -0.08 -20.02 -6.11
CA PRO A 480 -1.15 -19.08 -6.47
C PRO A 480 -0.90 -17.65 -5.97
N ASP A 481 -0.24 -17.47 -4.82
CA ASP A 481 0.01 -16.13 -4.25
C ASP A 481 1.04 -15.29 -5.04
N THR A 482 1.71 -15.88 -6.02
CA THR A 482 2.65 -15.19 -6.92
C THR A 482 2.05 -14.93 -8.32
N CYS A 483 0.78 -15.29 -8.53
CA CYS A 483 0.07 -15.04 -9.78
C CYS A 483 -0.74 -13.74 -9.69
N LEU A 484 -0.97 -13.08 -10.84
CA LEU A 484 -1.95 -12.00 -10.95
C LEU A 484 -3.37 -12.56 -10.88
N PHE A 485 -3.63 -13.61 -11.66
CA PHE A 485 -4.94 -14.23 -11.76
C PHE A 485 -4.95 -15.64 -11.14
N ILE A 486 -6.05 -15.99 -10.48
CA ILE A 486 -6.31 -17.36 -10.03
C ILE A 486 -6.90 -18.23 -11.14
N ASP A 487 -7.89 -17.70 -11.86
CA ASP A 487 -8.56 -18.32 -13.00
C ASP A 487 -8.58 -17.34 -14.18
N GLU A 488 -9.32 -17.64 -15.23
CA GLU A 488 -9.36 -16.82 -16.43
C GLU A 488 -9.95 -15.41 -16.24
N TYR A 489 -10.52 -15.12 -15.07
CA TYR A 489 -11.29 -13.92 -14.77
C TYR A 489 -10.91 -13.21 -13.45
N HIS A 490 -10.38 -13.91 -12.46
CA HIS A 490 -10.34 -13.39 -11.09
C HIS A 490 -8.94 -13.25 -10.54
N PHE A 491 -8.75 -12.26 -9.68
CA PHE A 491 -7.48 -11.95 -9.05
C PHE A 491 -7.15 -12.85 -7.85
N THR A 492 -5.87 -13.02 -7.57
CA THR A 492 -5.40 -13.70 -6.35
C THR A 492 -5.63 -12.86 -5.10
N THR A 493 -5.64 -13.49 -3.92
CA THR A 493 -5.80 -12.80 -2.63
C THR A 493 -4.67 -11.81 -2.38
N ARG A 494 -3.47 -12.06 -2.95
CA ARG A 494 -2.34 -11.12 -2.95
C ARG A 494 -2.69 -9.83 -3.70
N ILE A 495 -3.29 -9.94 -4.87
CA ILE A 495 -3.72 -8.78 -5.66
C ILE A 495 -4.89 -8.06 -4.98
N HIS A 496 -5.85 -8.79 -4.40
CA HIS A 496 -6.88 -8.21 -3.53
C HIS A 496 -6.31 -7.47 -2.32
N GLN A 497 -5.16 -7.91 -1.77
CA GLN A 497 -4.46 -7.17 -0.71
C GLN A 497 -3.92 -5.84 -1.23
N LEU A 498 -3.26 -5.82 -2.39
CA LEU A 498 -2.77 -4.59 -3.01
C LEU A 498 -3.91 -3.61 -3.32
N ILE A 499 -5.05 -4.11 -3.83
CA ILE A 499 -6.26 -3.33 -4.06
C ILE A 499 -6.77 -2.72 -2.74
N ALA A 500 -6.88 -3.54 -1.68
CA ALA A 500 -7.36 -3.07 -0.38
C ALA A 500 -6.44 -2.00 0.24
N ASP A 501 -5.12 -2.16 0.12
CA ASP A 501 -4.15 -1.21 0.68
C ASP A 501 -4.20 0.14 -0.07
N ASN A 502 -4.31 0.13 -1.40
CA ASN A 502 -4.45 1.35 -2.20
C ASN A 502 -5.82 2.03 -1.99
N ALA A 503 -6.89 1.24 -1.90
CA ALA A 503 -8.22 1.77 -1.58
C ALA A 503 -8.25 2.39 -0.18
N ARG A 504 -7.61 1.76 0.83
CA ARG A 504 -7.49 2.30 2.18
C ARG A 504 -6.79 3.66 2.18
N GLU A 505 -5.70 3.81 1.43
CA GLU A 505 -5.00 5.09 1.28
C GLU A 505 -5.94 6.19 0.78
N LEU A 506 -6.73 5.89 -0.26
CA LEU A 506 -7.71 6.82 -0.80
C LEU A 506 -8.79 7.18 0.25
N LEU A 507 -9.25 6.23 1.05
CA LEU A 507 -10.30 6.45 2.07
C LEU A 507 -9.84 7.35 3.22
N VAL A 508 -8.57 7.30 3.60
CA VAL A 508 -8.00 8.05 4.73
C VAL A 508 -7.77 9.54 4.41
N GLN A 509 -7.62 9.91 3.13
CA GLN A 509 -7.40 11.30 2.72
C GLN A 509 -8.63 12.18 3.02
N SER A 510 -8.42 13.23 3.85
CA SER A 510 -9.51 14.00 4.46
C SER A 510 -10.15 15.09 3.58
N LYS A 511 -9.47 15.60 2.54
CA LYS A 511 -10.00 16.56 1.56
C LYS A 511 -9.16 16.57 0.28
N GLY A 512 -9.81 16.39 -0.88
CA GLY A 512 -9.39 16.99 -2.15
C GLY A 512 -8.41 16.22 -3.05
N THR A 513 -8.71 16.30 -4.36
CA THR A 513 -7.93 15.89 -5.54
C THR A 513 -7.76 14.40 -5.80
N ILE A 514 -8.51 13.92 -6.81
CA ILE A 514 -8.13 12.76 -7.62
C ILE A 514 -6.70 13.02 -8.13
N LYS A 515 -5.70 12.37 -7.55
CA LYS A 515 -4.39 12.25 -8.20
C LYS A 515 -4.54 11.14 -9.24
N PHE A 516 -4.75 11.53 -10.49
CA PHE A 516 -4.50 10.62 -11.60
C PHE A 516 -3.01 10.29 -11.57
N HIS A 517 -2.64 9.12 -11.06
CA HIS A 517 -1.36 8.55 -11.40
C HIS A 517 -1.48 8.06 -12.85
N HIS A 518 -0.93 8.88 -13.76
CA HIS A 518 -0.87 8.72 -15.22
C HIS A 518 -1.99 9.40 -16.02
N SER A 519 -1.72 10.65 -16.40
CA SER A 519 -2.12 11.18 -17.70
C SER A 519 -1.44 10.37 -18.81
N ILE A 520 -2.00 9.22 -19.17
CA ILE A 520 -1.85 8.65 -20.54
C ILE A 520 -3.00 9.14 -21.43
N PHE A 521 -3.84 10.05 -20.91
CA PHE A 521 -4.86 10.74 -21.70
C PHE A 521 -4.26 11.95 -22.44
N SER A 522 -3.42 11.66 -23.43
CA SER A 522 -3.29 12.50 -24.62
C SER A 522 -3.67 11.63 -25.80
N VAL A 523 -4.62 12.13 -26.59
CA VAL A 523 -5.11 11.56 -27.86
C VAL A 523 -3.95 11.17 -28.77
#